data_AF-B7B977-F1
#
_entry.id   AF-B7B977-F1
#
_cell.length_a   1.000
_cell.length_b   1.000
_cell.length_c   1.000
_cell.angle_alpha   90.00
_cell.angle_beta   90.00
_cell.angle_gamma   90.00
#
_symmetry.space_group_name_H-M   'P 1'
#
loop_
_entity.id
_entity.type
_entity.pdbx_description
1 polymer ?
#
loop_
_entity_poly.entity_id
_entity_poly.type
_entity_poly.pdbx_seq_one_letter_code
_entity_poly.pdbx_strand_id
1 'polypeptide(L)' 'RQDLMDALIPAVEAIQACPSDDIKEILEAGAKAALAGAASTVEMKANFGRARNYGERSIGYADSGATSWSCMFESFAQAL' A
#
# COMPACT_ATOMS: atom_id res chain seq x y z
N ARG A 1 -7.45 4.02 -6.79
CA ARG A 1 -8.50 4.55 -5.90
C ARG A 1 -7.76 5.46 -4.90
N GLN A 2 -8.32 6.04 -3.85
CA GLN A 2 -7.44 6.60 -2.79
C GLN A 2 -7.93 5.99 -1.50
N ASP A 3 -7.60 4.71 -1.30
CA ASP A 3 -7.92 3.96 -0.09
C ASP A 3 -6.89 2.84 0.17
N LEU A 4 -7.11 2.09 1.26
CA LEU A 4 -6.22 1.01 1.69
C LEU A 4 -5.97 -0.07 0.63
N MET A 5 -6.90 -0.26 -0.32
CA MET A 5 -6.78 -1.32 -1.32
C MET A 5 -5.65 -1.01 -2.31
N ASP A 6 -5.31 0.27 -2.47
CA ASP A 6 -4.20 0.69 -3.32
C ASP A 6 -2.83 0.21 -2.78
N ALA A 7 -2.72 -0.13 -1.48
CA ALA A 7 -1.54 -0.81 -0.92
C ALA A 7 -1.74 -2.33 -0.78
N LEU A 8 -2.92 -2.77 -0.34
CA LEU A 8 -3.18 -4.17 -0.02
C LEU A 8 -3.20 -5.08 -1.25
N ILE A 9 -3.82 -4.65 -2.35
CA ILE A 9 -3.93 -5.46 -3.57
C ILE A 9 -2.53 -5.70 -4.18
N PRO A 10 -1.70 -4.66 -4.43
CA PRO A 10 -0.34 -4.87 -4.95
C PRO A 10 0.52 -5.73 -4.04
N ALA A 11 0.37 -5.62 -2.73
CA ALA A 11 1.10 -6.44 -1.77
C ALA A 11 0.78 -7.93 -1.93
N VAL A 12 -0.51 -8.28 -2.00
CA VAL A 12 -0.96 -9.67 -2.17
C VAL A 12 -0.54 -10.22 -3.54
N GLU A 13 -0.67 -9.42 -4.61
CA GLU A 13 -0.22 -9.81 -5.94
C GLU A 13 1.29 -10.09 -5.99
N ALA A 14 2.10 -9.23 -5.35
CA ALA A 14 3.55 -9.42 -5.27
C ALA A 14 3.93 -10.66 -4.44
N ILE A 15 3.22 -10.92 -3.33
CA ILE A 15 3.39 -12.13 -2.53
C ILE A 15 3.08 -13.38 -3.36
N GLN A 16 1.95 -13.38 -4.08
CA GLN A 16 1.53 -14.51 -4.92
C GLN A 16 2.45 -14.75 -6.11
N ALA A 17 3.05 -13.69 -6.65
CA ALA A 17 3.97 -13.76 -7.78
C ALA A 17 5.43 -14.02 -7.34
N CYS A 18 5.73 -14.01 -6.04
CA CYS A 18 7.09 -14.22 -5.54
C CYS A 18 7.51 -15.67 -5.79
N PRO A 19 8.62 -15.91 -6.53
CA PRO A 19 9.06 -17.27 -6.85
C PRO A 19 9.83 -17.95 -5.71
N SER A 20 10.10 -17.23 -4.63
CA SER A 20 10.85 -17.73 -3.48
C SER A 20 9.92 -18.43 -2.50
N ASP A 21 10.46 -19.46 -1.84
CA ASP A 21 9.84 -20.12 -0.69
C ASP A 21 10.32 -19.52 0.66
N ASP A 22 11.28 -18.59 0.63
CA ASP A 22 11.74 -17.88 1.83
C ASP A 22 10.69 -16.85 2.25
N ILE A 23 10.12 -17.05 3.44
CA ILE A 23 9.11 -16.17 4.03
C ILE A 23 9.57 -14.72 4.12
N LYS A 24 10.86 -14.48 4.35
CA LYS A 24 11.42 -13.12 4.40
C LYS A 24 11.35 -12.46 3.03
N GLU A 25 11.84 -13.13 1.99
CA GLU A 25 11.81 -12.61 0.62
C GLU A 25 10.37 -12.39 0.12
N ILE A 26 9.44 -13.27 0.48
CA ILE A 26 8.01 -13.12 0.18
C ILE A 26 7.44 -11.86 0.83
N LEU A 27 7.71 -11.63 2.12
CA LEU A 27 7.20 -10.45 2.83
C LEU A 27 7.88 -9.15 2.37
N GLU A 28 9.17 -9.18 2.03
CA GLU A 28 9.88 -8.04 1.43
C GLU A 28 9.25 -7.64 0.09
N ALA A 29 8.91 -8.62 -0.77
CA ALA A 29 8.22 -8.35 -2.02
C ALA A 29 6.84 -7.69 -1.80
N GLY A 30 6.06 -8.22 -0.85
CA GLY A 30 4.78 -7.63 -0.43
C GLY A 30 4.92 -6.22 0.12
N ALA A 31 5.90 -5.99 1.00
CA ALA A 31 6.17 -4.68 1.61
C ALA A 31 6.55 -3.63 0.56
N LYS A 32 7.42 -3.98 -0.39
CA LYS A 32 7.81 -3.09 -1.49
C LYS A 32 6.62 -2.71 -2.37
N ALA A 33 5.77 -3.67 -2.69
CA ALA A 33 4.57 -3.42 -3.49
C ALA A 33 3.53 -2.58 -2.73
N ALA A 34 3.33 -2.85 -1.44
CA ALA A 34 2.46 -2.05 -0.58
C ALA A 34 2.92 -0.59 -0.51
N LEU A 35 4.22 -0.35 -0.37
CA LEU A 35 4.81 0.98 -0.33
C LEU A 35 4.62 1.72 -1.65
N ALA A 36 4.87 1.06 -2.79
CA ALA A 36 4.62 1.63 -4.11
C ALA A 36 3.13 1.96 -4.31
N GLY A 37 2.26 1.08 -3.87
CA GLY A 37 0.81 1.27 -3.85
C GLY A 37 0.39 2.50 -3.05
N ALA A 38 0.85 2.61 -1.80
CA ALA A 38 0.61 3.77 -0.95
C ALA A 38 1.15 5.07 -1.57
N ALA A 39 2.36 5.07 -2.13
CA ALA A 39 2.95 6.24 -2.78
C ALA A 39 2.14 6.69 -4.00
N SER A 40 1.58 5.76 -4.77
CA SER A 40 0.77 6.08 -5.95
C SER A 40 -0.49 6.89 -5.61
N THR A 41 -0.99 6.76 -4.37
CA THR A 41 -2.21 7.45 -3.93
C THR A 41 -2.09 8.98 -3.86
N VAL A 42 -0.86 9.51 -3.82
CA VAL A 42 -0.58 10.95 -3.82
C VAL A 42 -1.18 11.65 -5.03
N GLU A 43 -1.15 11.00 -6.20
CA GLU A 43 -1.65 11.57 -7.46
C GLU A 43 -3.16 11.29 -7.67
N MET A 44 -3.83 10.67 -6.70
CA MET A 44 -5.20 10.21 -6.85
C MET A 44 -6.19 11.11 -6.09
N LYS A 45 -7.37 11.30 -6.69
CA LYS A 45 -8.50 11.96 -6.04
C LYS A 45 -9.26 10.97 -5.14
N ALA A 46 -9.55 11.37 -3.92
CA ALA A 46 -10.32 10.58 -2.97
C ALA A 46 -11.78 10.47 -3.39
N ASN A 47 -12.22 9.24 -3.61
CA ASN A 47 -13.62 8.91 -3.89
C ASN A 47 -14.31 8.21 -2.71
N PHE A 48 -13.56 7.82 -1.68
CA PHE A 48 -14.03 7.03 -0.54
C PHE A 48 -13.57 7.64 0.80
N GLY A 49 -14.18 7.18 1.90
CA GLY A 49 -13.81 7.58 3.27
C GLY A 49 -14.04 9.07 3.60
N ARG A 50 -13.40 9.55 4.68
CA ARG A 50 -13.43 10.97 5.07
C ARG A 50 -12.71 11.86 4.07
N ALA A 51 -11.72 11.31 3.37
CA ALA A 51 -10.91 12.03 2.39
C ALA A 51 -11.74 12.53 1.20
N ARG A 52 -12.83 11.84 0.85
CA ARG A 52 -13.79 12.26 -0.20
C ARG A 52 -14.29 13.69 -0.03
N ASN A 53 -14.44 14.15 1.22
CA ASN A 53 -14.93 15.50 1.51
C ASN A 53 -13.97 16.61 1.05
N TYR A 54 -12.70 16.28 0.80
CA TYR A 54 -11.70 17.23 0.30
C TYR A 54 -11.69 17.35 -1.22
N GLY A 55 -12.36 16.45 -1.96
CA GLY A 55 -12.43 16.52 -3.42
C GLY A 55 -11.04 16.57 -4.05
N GLU A 56 -10.78 17.54 -4.93
CA GLU A 56 -9.47 17.72 -5.57
C GLU A 56 -8.35 18.11 -4.59
N ARG A 57 -8.70 18.59 -3.38
CA ARG A 57 -7.70 18.94 -2.35
C ARG A 57 -7.05 17.72 -1.70
N SER A 58 -7.51 16.50 -2.02
CA SER A 58 -6.86 15.27 -1.56
C SER A 58 -5.63 14.90 -2.40
N ILE A 59 -5.51 15.43 -3.62
CA ILE A 59 -4.35 15.25 -4.49
C ILE A 59 -3.14 15.93 -3.83
N GLY A 60 -1.98 15.29 -3.90
CA GLY A 60 -0.75 15.71 -3.24
C GLY A 60 -0.56 15.11 -1.83
N TYR A 61 -1.52 14.34 -1.34
CA TYR A 61 -1.44 13.67 -0.04
C TYR A 61 -1.64 12.17 -0.19
N ALA A 62 -0.73 11.39 0.40
CA ALA A 62 -0.89 9.94 0.45
C ALA A 62 -2.11 9.55 1.31
N ASP A 63 -2.82 8.51 0.90
CA ASP A 63 -3.89 7.93 1.72
C ASP A 63 -3.32 7.36 3.02
N SER A 64 -3.92 7.72 4.15
CA SER A 64 -3.45 7.25 5.45
C SER A 64 -3.72 5.75 5.67
N GLY A 65 -4.79 5.21 5.06
CA GLY A 65 -5.09 3.78 5.09
C GLY A 65 -4.03 2.98 4.34
N ALA A 66 -3.75 3.35 3.09
CA ALA A 66 -2.71 2.73 2.28
C ALA A 66 -1.33 2.83 2.95
N THR A 67 -0.98 4.00 3.49
CA THR A 67 0.27 4.22 4.23
C THR A 67 0.38 3.36 5.48
N SER A 68 -0.71 3.20 6.25
CA SER A 68 -0.70 2.33 7.44
C SER A 68 -0.43 0.87 7.08
N TRP A 69 -1.03 0.39 5.99
CA TRP A 69 -0.79 -0.96 5.49
C TRP A 69 0.63 -1.16 4.97
N SER A 70 1.20 -0.18 4.26
CA SER A 70 2.59 -0.29 3.82
C SER A 70 3.56 -0.40 5.01
N CYS A 71 3.36 0.39 6.06
CA CYS A 71 4.16 0.27 7.28
C CYS A 71 3.98 -1.08 7.99
N MET A 72 2.77 -1.65 7.96
CA MET A 72 2.51 -2.96 8.55
C MET A 72 3.27 -4.07 7.83
N PHE A 73 3.22 -4.11 6.49
CA PHE A 73 3.99 -5.07 5.70
C PHE A 73 5.50 -4.90 5.88
N GLU A 74 5.99 -3.66 5.89
CA GLU A 74 7.40 -3.37 6.18
C GLU A 74 7.81 -3.90 7.57
N SER A 75 6.97 -3.69 8.59
CA SER A 75 7.23 -4.20 9.94
C SER A 75 7.29 -5.72 9.98
N PHE A 76 6.42 -6.41 9.24
CA PHE A 76 6.46 -7.87 9.16
C PHE A 76 7.73 -8.39 8.48
N ALA A 77 8.16 -7.75 7.39
CA ALA A 77 9.40 -8.11 6.70
C ALA A 77 10.64 -7.90 7.60
N GLN A 78 10.66 -6.82 8.38
CA GLN A 78 11.77 -6.52 9.31
C GLN A 78 11.81 -7.44 10.54
N ALA A 79 10.67 -8.03 10.92
CA ALA A 79 10.59 -8.91 12.09
C ALA A 79 11.11 -10.34 11.84
N LEU A 80 11.40 -10.69 10.58
CA LEU A 80 11.97 -11.97 10.15
C LEU A 80 13.48 -11.89 9.93
#